data_AF-A0A6A6F7M1-F1
#
_entry.id   AF-A0A6A6F7M1-F1
#
_cell.length_a   1.000
_cell.length_b   1.000
_cell.length_c   1.000
_cell.angle_alpha   90.00
_cell.angle_beta   90.00
_cell.angle_gamma   90.00
#
_symmetry.space_group_name_H-M   'P 1'
#
loop_
_entity.id
_entity.type
_entity.pdbx_description
1 polymer ?
#
loop_
_entity_poly.entity_id
_entity_poly.type
_entity_poly.pdbx_seq_one_letter_code
_entity_poly.pdbx_strand_id
1 'polypeptide(L)'
;MAPTKQVKTSVATKDQILVPETLLKKRKSQEKERAEKAEQREARKKENKEKRAQIFKRAESYVKEYRDQERETIRLSRVAKAEGSYYVPAEPKLVFVVRIKGINKIDPKKRKTLQLLRLLQINNGVFIRLTKATSEMLKIVEPFVAYGYPNLKSVRELIYKRGYAKTAQKHRIPLTDNSIIEEHLGKYGIVCMEDLIHEIYQVGPNFKQASNFLWPFKLSNPTGGFHKRKFRHFIEGGDLGNREEYINQLIRQMN
;
A
#
# COMPACT_ATOMS: atom_id res chain seq x y z
N MET A 1 -71.73 -16.80 -30.32
CA MET A 1 -70.66 -15.78 -30.25
C MET A 1 -70.18 -15.50 -31.66
N ALA A 2 -70.47 -14.30 -32.18
CA ALA A 2 -70.08 -13.92 -33.54
C ALA A 2 -68.55 -13.72 -33.62
N PRO A 3 -67.87 -14.14 -34.71
CA PRO A 3 -66.45 -13.89 -34.90
C PRO A 3 -66.22 -12.39 -35.14
N THR A 4 -65.37 -11.79 -34.31
CA THR A 4 -64.94 -10.40 -34.45
C THR A 4 -64.25 -10.20 -35.81
N LYS A 5 -64.86 -9.42 -36.71
CA LYS A 5 -64.27 -9.00 -37.99
C LYS A 5 -62.94 -8.27 -37.74
N GLN A 6 -61.84 -8.87 -38.18
CA GLN A 6 -60.55 -8.19 -38.24
C GLN A 6 -60.62 -7.07 -39.28
N VAL A 7 -60.44 -5.82 -38.83
CA VAL A 7 -60.34 -4.64 -39.70
C VAL A 7 -59.01 -4.73 -40.45
N LYS A 8 -59.06 -4.89 -41.78
CA LYS A 8 -57.87 -4.88 -42.64
C LYS A 8 -57.43 -3.44 -42.87
N THR A 9 -56.46 -2.96 -42.08
CA THR A 9 -55.79 -1.67 -42.32
C THR A 9 -54.66 -1.83 -43.33
N SER A 10 -54.48 -0.85 -44.23
CA SER A 10 -53.40 -0.83 -45.25
C SER A 10 -52.00 -0.54 -44.69
N VAL A 11 -51.92 -0.12 -43.42
CA VAL A 11 -50.67 0.09 -42.72
C VAL A 11 -50.15 -1.26 -42.25
N ALA A 12 -48.95 -1.65 -42.72
CA ALA A 12 -48.30 -2.88 -42.31
C ALA A 12 -48.14 -2.90 -40.78
N THR A 13 -48.60 -3.97 -40.14
CA THR A 13 -48.39 -4.16 -38.71
C THR A 13 -46.91 -4.45 -38.44
N LYS A 14 -46.43 -4.16 -37.22
CA LYS A 14 -45.01 -4.31 -36.85
C LYS A 14 -44.44 -5.71 -37.16
N ASP A 15 -45.29 -6.73 -37.15
CA ASP A 15 -44.94 -8.13 -37.42
C ASP A 15 -44.83 -8.46 -38.92
N GLN A 16 -45.35 -7.59 -39.80
CA GLN A 16 -45.27 -7.73 -41.26
C GLN A 16 -44.01 -7.06 -41.85
N ILE A 17 -43.28 -6.27 -41.05
CA ILE A 17 -42.05 -5.61 -41.47
C ILE A 17 -40.88 -6.58 -41.31
N LEU A 18 -40.37 -7.11 -42.43
CA LEU A 18 -39.20 -7.99 -42.46
C LEU A 18 -37.96 -7.28 -41.89
N VAL A 19 -37.45 -7.79 -40.78
CA VAL A 19 -36.26 -7.24 -40.12
C VAL A 19 -35.01 -7.56 -40.96
N PRO A 20 -34.11 -6.60 -41.19
CA PRO A 20 -32.86 -6.85 -41.92
C PRO A 20 -32.03 -7.97 -41.30
N GLU A 21 -31.48 -8.85 -42.14
CA GLU A 21 -30.66 -10.01 -41.71
C GLU A 21 -29.42 -9.58 -40.89
N THR A 22 -28.85 -8.42 -41.20
CA THR A 22 -27.72 -7.82 -40.48
C THR A 22 -28.07 -7.51 -39.02
N LEU A 23 -29.29 -7.05 -38.77
CA LEU A 23 -29.82 -6.78 -37.43
C LEU A 23 -30.03 -8.09 -36.64
N LEU A 24 -30.51 -9.14 -37.30
CA LEU A 24 -30.67 -10.46 -36.68
C LEU A 24 -29.31 -11.09 -36.31
N LYS A 25 -28.31 -10.98 -37.19
CA LYS A 25 -26.92 -11.41 -36.91
C LYS A 25 -26.31 -10.63 -35.74
N LYS A 26 -26.50 -9.31 -35.68
CA LYS A 26 -26.05 -8.46 -34.57
C LYS A 26 -26.70 -8.84 -33.24
N ARG A 27 -28.02 -9.10 -33.22
CA ARG A 27 -28.73 -9.54 -32.00
C ARG A 27 -28.20 -10.87 -31.49
N LYS A 28 -28.04 -11.87 -32.38
CA LYS A 28 -27.46 -13.18 -32.02
C LYS A 28 -26.04 -13.07 -31.46
N SER A 29 -25.20 -12.22 -32.05
CA SER A 29 -23.84 -11.96 -31.55
C SER A 29 -23.84 -11.29 -30.18
N GLN A 30 -24.69 -10.27 -29.98
CA GLN A 30 -24.82 -9.58 -28.70
C GLN A 30 -25.39 -10.48 -27.59
N GLU A 31 -26.34 -11.36 -27.92
CA GLU A 31 -26.89 -12.34 -26.99
C GLU A 31 -25.83 -13.36 -26.55
N LYS A 32 -25.02 -13.86 -27.49
CA LYS A 32 -23.87 -14.73 -27.18
C LYS A 32 -22.86 -14.04 -26.27
N GLU A 33 -22.41 -12.83 -26.64
CA GLU A 33 -21.48 -12.07 -25.79
C GLU A 33 -22.06 -11.77 -24.40
N ARG A 34 -23.37 -11.53 -24.31
CA ARG A 34 -24.04 -11.28 -23.03
C ARG A 34 -24.09 -12.54 -22.17
N ALA A 35 -24.38 -13.70 -22.77
CA ALA A 35 -24.36 -14.99 -22.09
C ALA A 35 -22.94 -15.30 -21.58
N GLU A 36 -21.93 -15.19 -22.43
CA GLU A 36 -20.52 -15.41 -22.05
C GLU A 36 -20.07 -14.44 -20.94
N LYS A 37 -20.41 -13.15 -21.03
CA LYS A 37 -20.12 -12.17 -19.98
C LYS A 37 -20.88 -12.44 -18.67
N ALA A 38 -22.07 -13.05 -18.74
CA ALA A 38 -22.83 -13.44 -17.55
C ALA A 38 -22.18 -14.64 -16.87
N GLU A 39 -21.81 -15.66 -17.62
CA GLU A 39 -21.09 -16.84 -17.12
C GLU A 39 -19.76 -16.46 -16.48
N GLN A 40 -18.94 -15.63 -17.16
CA GLN A 40 -17.68 -15.13 -16.61
C GLN A 40 -17.89 -14.31 -15.33
N ARG A 41 -18.98 -13.56 -15.23
CA ARG A 41 -19.30 -12.78 -14.03
C ARG A 41 -19.67 -13.68 -12.86
N GLU A 42 -20.46 -14.73 -13.08
CA GLU A 42 -20.81 -15.69 -12.03
C GLU A 42 -19.59 -16.49 -11.57
N ALA A 43 -18.72 -16.91 -12.49
CA ALA A 43 -17.44 -17.53 -12.15
C ALA A 43 -16.57 -16.60 -11.28
N ARG A 44 -16.34 -15.35 -11.73
CA ARG A 44 -15.58 -14.34 -10.96
C ARG A 44 -16.18 -14.05 -9.59
N LYS A 45 -17.51 -14.03 -9.46
CA LYS A 45 -18.18 -13.84 -8.16
C LYS A 45 -17.87 -14.97 -7.18
N LYS A 46 -17.91 -16.23 -7.65
CA LYS A 46 -17.57 -17.40 -6.83
C LYS A 46 -16.10 -17.35 -6.37
N GLU A 47 -15.19 -17.13 -7.31
CA GLU A 47 -13.75 -16.98 -7.02
C GLU A 47 -13.49 -15.83 -6.02
N ASN A 48 -14.10 -14.66 -6.23
CA ASN A 48 -13.94 -13.52 -5.33
C ASN A 48 -14.46 -13.79 -3.92
N LYS A 49 -15.53 -14.58 -3.78
CA LYS A 49 -16.07 -14.98 -2.47
C LYS A 49 -15.07 -15.86 -1.72
N GLU A 50 -14.49 -16.85 -2.40
CA GLU A 50 -13.47 -17.73 -1.83
C GLU A 50 -12.20 -16.95 -1.46
N LYS A 51 -11.70 -16.11 -2.37
CA LYS A 51 -10.56 -15.23 -2.10
C LYS A 51 -10.80 -14.32 -0.90
N ARG A 52 -11.98 -13.71 -0.79
CA ARG A 52 -12.33 -12.84 0.34
C ARG A 52 -12.33 -13.60 1.67
N ALA A 53 -12.83 -14.84 1.69
CA ALA A 53 -12.79 -15.68 2.88
C ALA A 53 -11.35 -16.02 3.29
N GLN A 54 -10.48 -16.32 2.31
CA GLN A 54 -9.05 -16.57 2.57
C GLN A 54 -8.33 -15.33 3.10
N ILE A 55 -8.55 -14.17 2.47
CA ILE A 55 -7.98 -12.88 2.91
C ILE A 55 -8.39 -12.56 4.34
N PHE A 56 -9.66 -12.79 4.70
CA PHE A 56 -10.15 -12.56 6.06
C PHE A 56 -9.42 -13.43 7.09
N LYS A 57 -9.28 -14.74 6.82
CA LYS A 57 -8.55 -15.67 7.69
C LYS A 57 -7.06 -15.29 7.83
N ARG A 58 -6.43 -14.85 6.74
CA ARG A 58 -5.04 -14.35 6.78
C ARG A 58 -4.92 -13.10 7.66
N ALA A 59 -5.78 -12.11 7.47
CA ALA A 59 -5.78 -10.90 8.27
C ALA A 59 -5.97 -11.21 9.78
N GLU A 60 -6.87 -12.13 10.11
CA GLU A 60 -7.04 -12.62 11.49
C GLU A 60 -5.75 -13.23 12.05
N SER A 61 -5.09 -14.09 11.26
CA SER A 61 -3.82 -14.71 11.66
C SER A 61 -2.70 -13.68 11.92
N TYR A 62 -2.60 -12.64 11.09
CA TYR A 62 -1.62 -11.57 11.28
C TYR A 62 -1.89 -10.74 12.53
N VAL A 63 -3.16 -10.40 12.79
CA VAL A 63 -3.54 -9.69 14.01
C VAL A 63 -3.20 -10.51 15.26
N LYS A 64 -3.45 -11.83 15.21
CA LYS A 64 -3.05 -12.74 16.28
C LYS A 64 -1.52 -12.75 16.46
N GLU A 65 -0.77 -12.91 15.36
CA GLU A 65 0.69 -12.89 15.37
C GLU A 65 1.26 -11.61 16.02
N TYR A 66 0.76 -10.44 15.65
CA TYR A 66 1.22 -9.17 16.22
C TYR A 66 0.95 -9.07 17.73
N ARG A 67 -0.24 -9.49 18.17
CA ARG A 67 -0.61 -9.48 19.59
C ARG A 67 0.25 -10.46 20.39
N ASP A 68 0.50 -11.64 19.83
CA ASP A 68 1.32 -12.67 20.49
C ASP A 68 2.78 -12.20 20.60
N GLN A 69 3.35 -11.56 19.56
CA GLN A 69 4.69 -10.97 19.60
C GLN A 69 4.82 -9.85 20.65
N GLU A 70 3.83 -8.97 20.77
CA GLU A 70 3.80 -7.89 21.76
C GLU A 70 3.69 -8.46 23.20
N ARG A 71 2.83 -9.44 23.41
CA ARG A 71 2.70 -10.13 24.71
C ARG A 71 3.98 -10.86 25.09
N GLU A 72 4.62 -11.49 24.12
CA GLU A 72 5.84 -12.25 24.35
C GLU A 72 7.01 -11.34 24.75
N THR A 73 7.19 -10.21 24.08
CA THR A 73 8.20 -9.21 24.47
C THR A 73 7.97 -8.70 25.90
N ILE A 74 6.72 -8.44 26.28
CA ILE A 74 6.37 -8.05 27.66
C ILE A 74 6.64 -9.20 28.65
N ARG A 75 6.30 -10.44 28.29
CA ARG A 75 6.53 -11.63 29.12
C ARG A 75 8.01 -11.82 29.40
N LEU A 76 8.86 -11.79 28.36
CA LEU A 76 10.30 -11.94 28.48
C LEU A 76 10.93 -10.84 29.34
N SER A 77 10.47 -9.59 29.19
CA SER A 77 10.91 -8.47 30.03
C SER A 77 10.56 -8.69 31.51
N ARG A 78 9.38 -9.24 31.82
CA ARG A 78 8.96 -9.56 33.20
C ARG A 78 9.73 -10.73 33.80
N VAL A 79 9.98 -11.78 33.02
CA VAL A 79 10.78 -12.95 33.43
C VAL A 79 12.20 -12.52 33.77
N ALA A 80 12.86 -11.77 32.87
CA ALA A 80 14.21 -11.25 33.13
C ALA A 80 14.25 -10.42 34.41
N LYS A 81 13.27 -9.53 34.60
CA LYS A 81 13.16 -8.72 35.83
C LYS A 81 12.99 -9.58 37.09
N ALA A 82 12.23 -10.67 37.02
CA ALA A 82 12.02 -11.58 38.15
C ALA A 82 13.29 -12.39 38.51
N GLU A 83 14.09 -12.76 37.51
CA GLU A 83 15.37 -13.44 37.67
C GLU A 83 16.51 -12.49 38.07
N GLY A 84 16.27 -11.18 38.09
CA GLY A 84 17.31 -10.16 38.30
C GLY A 84 18.24 -9.95 37.11
N SER A 85 17.86 -10.44 35.92
CA SER A 85 18.58 -10.26 34.66
C SER A 85 17.92 -9.16 33.79
N TYR A 86 18.58 -8.79 32.68
CA TYR A 86 18.08 -7.76 31.76
C TYR A 86 17.69 -8.37 30.42
N TYR A 87 16.48 -8.04 29.95
CA TYR A 87 16.04 -8.38 28.60
C TYR A 87 16.51 -7.32 27.60
N VAL A 88 17.29 -7.74 26.61
CA VAL A 88 17.72 -6.87 25.49
C VAL A 88 16.81 -7.15 24.29
N PRO A 89 16.01 -6.17 23.82
CA PRO A 89 15.14 -6.36 22.66
C PRO A 89 15.96 -6.49 21.37
N ALA A 90 15.38 -7.15 20.37
CA ALA A 90 15.99 -7.28 19.06
C ALA A 90 16.11 -5.91 18.37
N GLU A 91 17.19 -5.71 17.62
CA GLU A 91 17.36 -4.50 16.82
C GLU A 91 16.26 -4.37 15.75
N PRO A 92 15.74 -3.15 15.51
CA PRO A 92 14.68 -2.92 14.55
C PRO A 92 15.16 -3.14 13.10
N LYS A 93 14.36 -3.87 12.33
CA LYS A 93 14.68 -4.23 10.93
C LYS A 93 14.15 -3.22 9.91
N LEU A 94 13.18 -2.38 10.29
CA LEU A 94 12.47 -1.45 9.42
C LEU A 94 12.71 -0.02 9.86
N VAL A 95 13.01 0.85 8.90
CA VAL A 95 13.11 2.30 9.11
C VAL A 95 12.20 3.01 8.12
N PHE A 96 11.52 4.05 8.61
CA PHE A 96 10.84 5.01 7.75
C PHE A 96 11.66 6.30 7.67
N VAL A 97 11.94 6.75 6.46
CA VAL A 97 12.80 7.91 6.20
C VAL A 97 11.99 8.98 5.50
N VAL A 98 12.02 10.19 6.04
CA VAL A 98 11.37 11.38 5.49
C VAL A 98 12.42 12.42 5.13
N ARG A 99 12.33 12.96 3.91
CA ARG A 99 13.20 14.07 3.49
C ARG A 99 12.70 15.39 4.05
N ILE A 100 13.52 16.05 4.87
CA ILE A 100 13.17 17.28 5.58
C ILE A 100 13.74 18.53 4.91
N LYS A 101 14.90 18.42 4.27
CA LYS A 101 15.61 19.54 3.63
C LYS A 101 15.45 19.50 2.10
N GLY A 102 15.36 20.69 1.49
CA GLY A 102 15.16 20.88 0.04
C GLY A 102 16.36 20.45 -0.81
N ILE A 103 16.37 20.79 -2.11
CA ILE A 103 17.39 20.36 -3.09
C ILE A 103 18.61 21.30 -3.21
N ASN A 104 18.54 22.48 -2.62
CA ASN A 104 19.56 23.52 -2.79
C ASN A 104 20.82 23.20 -1.97
N LYS A 105 21.99 23.52 -2.55
CA LYS A 105 23.31 23.41 -1.89
C LYS A 105 23.60 22.00 -1.33
N ILE A 106 23.27 20.96 -2.10
CA ILE A 106 23.61 19.56 -1.77
C ILE A 106 24.81 19.11 -2.59
N ASP A 107 25.82 18.60 -1.88
CA ASP A 107 26.96 17.88 -2.43
C ASP A 107 26.53 16.70 -3.34
N PRO A 108 27.22 16.44 -4.47
CA PRO A 108 26.86 15.38 -5.41
C PRO A 108 26.72 13.99 -4.78
N LYS A 109 27.58 13.61 -3.81
CA LYS A 109 27.52 12.30 -3.15
C LYS A 109 26.22 12.17 -2.36
N LYS A 110 25.89 13.17 -1.54
CA LYS A 110 24.65 13.18 -0.74
C LYS A 110 23.41 13.23 -1.62
N ARG A 111 23.45 13.98 -2.73
CA ARG A 111 22.38 14.02 -3.73
C ARG A 111 22.14 12.65 -4.35
N LYS A 112 23.20 11.94 -4.73
CA LYS A 112 23.09 10.60 -5.30
C LYS A 112 22.52 9.59 -4.30
N THR A 113 22.95 9.66 -3.03
CA THR A 113 22.39 8.80 -1.98
C THR A 113 20.89 9.03 -1.78
N LEU A 114 20.43 10.28 -1.73
CA LEU A 114 18.99 10.59 -1.66
C LEU A 114 18.21 10.06 -2.87
N GLN A 115 18.79 10.11 -4.07
CA GLN A 115 18.19 9.53 -5.28
C GLN A 115 18.06 8.00 -5.18
N LEU A 116 19.08 7.31 -4.68
CA LEU A 116 19.05 5.85 -4.47
C LEU A 116 17.95 5.45 -3.46
N LEU A 117 17.77 6.23 -2.40
CA LEU A 117 16.69 6.03 -1.43
C LEU A 117 15.31 6.48 -1.94
N ARG A 118 15.22 7.01 -3.17
CA ARG A 118 14.00 7.55 -3.81
C ARG A 118 13.41 8.81 -3.13
N LEU A 119 14.24 9.54 -2.40
CA LEU A 119 13.87 10.76 -1.66
C LEU A 119 14.14 12.03 -2.51
N LEU A 120 13.37 12.20 -3.58
CA LEU A 120 13.60 13.26 -4.58
C LEU A 120 13.07 14.64 -4.18
N GLN A 121 11.94 14.69 -3.46
CA GLN A 121 11.25 15.91 -3.05
C GLN A 121 11.21 16.02 -1.52
N ILE A 122 11.01 17.24 -1.00
CA ILE A 122 10.76 17.45 0.43
C ILE A 122 9.47 16.75 0.84
N ASN A 123 9.41 16.26 2.08
CA ASN A 123 8.30 15.49 2.64
C ASN A 123 7.99 14.19 1.87
N ASN A 124 8.92 13.69 1.05
CA ASN A 124 8.83 12.31 0.57
C ASN A 124 9.22 11.35 1.69
N GLY A 125 8.43 10.29 1.84
CA GLY A 125 8.65 9.20 2.78
C GLY A 125 8.89 7.86 2.09
N VAL A 126 9.80 7.04 2.58
CA VAL A 126 10.08 5.69 2.05
C VAL A 126 10.37 4.71 3.19
N PHE A 127 9.86 3.48 3.07
CA PHE A 127 10.25 2.35 3.93
C PHE A 127 11.54 1.71 3.44
N ILE A 128 12.50 1.54 4.35
CA ILE A 128 13.82 1.01 4.07
C ILE A 128 14.12 -0.13 5.05
N ARG A 129 14.62 -1.25 4.52
CA ARG A 129 15.18 -2.33 5.33
C ARG A 129 16.50 -1.88 5.93
N LEU A 130 16.64 -2.02 7.23
CA LEU A 130 17.86 -1.70 7.95
C LEU A 130 18.87 -2.85 7.77
N THR A 131 19.98 -2.54 7.14
CA THR A 131 21.18 -3.38 6.99
C THR A 131 22.38 -2.50 7.30
N LYS A 132 23.54 -3.10 7.54
CA LYS A 132 24.78 -2.33 7.74
C LYS A 132 25.06 -1.36 6.58
N ALA A 133 24.75 -1.74 5.34
CA ALA A 133 24.93 -0.87 4.20
C ALA A 133 23.93 0.31 4.19
N THR A 134 22.65 0.06 4.50
CA THR A 134 21.65 1.13 4.51
C THR A 134 21.81 2.06 5.70
N SER A 135 22.28 1.57 6.86
CA SER A 135 22.61 2.44 8.00
C SER A 135 23.76 3.39 7.68
N GLU A 136 24.83 2.93 7.02
CA GLU A 136 25.91 3.81 6.56
C GLU A 136 25.45 4.82 5.49
N MET A 137 24.56 4.40 4.57
CA MET A 137 23.93 5.33 3.63
C MET A 137 23.11 6.40 4.34
N LEU A 138 22.37 6.05 5.40
CA LEU A 138 21.57 6.99 6.18
C LEU A 138 22.44 8.00 6.92
N LYS A 139 23.55 7.58 7.52
CA LYS A 139 24.54 8.48 8.16
C LYS A 139 25.06 9.56 7.18
N ILE A 140 25.28 9.20 5.92
CA ILE A 140 25.73 10.17 4.89
C ILE A 140 24.70 11.27 4.63
N VAL A 141 23.40 10.91 4.63
CA VAL A 141 22.28 11.83 4.30
C VAL A 141 21.55 12.37 5.52
N GLU A 142 21.99 12.00 6.72
CA GLU A 142 21.45 12.39 8.01
C GLU A 142 21.09 13.89 8.12
N PRO A 143 21.92 14.86 7.65
CA PRO A 143 21.59 16.28 7.73
C PRO A 143 20.48 16.74 6.74
N PHE A 144 19.84 15.81 6.02
CA PHE A 144 18.76 16.10 5.07
C PHE A 144 17.46 15.35 5.38
N VAL A 145 17.49 14.35 6.26
CA VAL A 145 16.38 13.44 6.52
C VAL A 145 16.07 13.35 8.02
N ALA A 146 14.83 13.03 8.34
CA ALA A 146 14.48 12.40 9.62
C ALA A 146 14.20 10.93 9.35
N TYR A 147 14.60 10.07 10.27
CA TYR A 147 14.22 8.67 10.20
C TYR A 147 14.06 8.06 11.59
N GLY A 148 13.39 6.92 11.63
CA GLY A 148 13.21 6.15 12.85
C GLY A 148 12.40 4.89 12.59
N TYR A 149 11.92 4.26 13.66
CA TYR A 149 11.27 2.96 13.63
C TYR A 149 9.74 3.14 13.62
N PRO A 150 9.06 2.84 12.50
CA PRO A 150 7.61 2.99 12.44
C PRO A 150 6.93 1.84 13.19
N ASN A 151 5.86 2.15 13.92
CA ASN A 151 4.97 1.14 14.48
C ASN A 151 3.95 0.63 13.44
N LEU A 152 3.31 -0.50 13.73
CA LEU A 152 2.30 -1.11 12.86
C LEU A 152 1.19 -0.13 12.46
N LYS A 153 0.74 0.71 13.40
CA LYS A 153 -0.29 1.73 13.15
C LYS A 153 0.17 2.75 12.10
N SER A 154 1.37 3.29 12.23
CA SER A 154 1.94 4.26 11.28
C SER A 154 2.13 3.64 9.89
N VAL A 155 2.61 2.40 9.81
CA VAL A 155 2.74 1.67 8.53
C VAL A 155 1.39 1.50 7.87
N ARG A 156 0.40 1.02 8.63
CA ARG A 156 -0.98 0.83 8.17
C ARG A 156 -1.56 2.13 7.64
N GLU A 157 -1.55 3.19 8.43
CA GLU A 157 -2.15 4.47 8.06
C GLU A 157 -1.46 5.12 6.84
N LEU A 158 -0.15 4.97 6.70
CA LEU A 158 0.58 5.47 5.53
C LEU A 158 0.16 4.73 4.26
N ILE A 159 0.09 3.40 4.30
CA ILE A 159 -0.30 2.58 3.14
C ILE A 159 -1.76 2.84 2.78
N TYR A 160 -2.67 2.90 3.75
CA TYR A 160 -4.09 3.14 3.47
C TYR A 160 -4.37 4.56 2.96
N LYS A 161 -3.79 5.61 3.60
CA LYS A 161 -4.13 7.00 3.29
C LYS A 161 -3.31 7.56 2.13
N ARG A 162 -2.05 7.14 2.00
CA ARG A 162 -1.07 7.73 1.08
C ARG A 162 -0.36 6.69 0.21
N GLY A 163 -0.81 5.44 0.21
CA GLY A 163 -0.27 4.38 -0.63
C GLY A 163 -0.66 4.55 -2.09
N TYR A 164 0.36 4.57 -2.95
CA TYR A 164 0.20 4.52 -4.39
C TYR A 164 1.09 3.42 -4.95
N ALA A 165 0.57 2.68 -5.92
CA ALA A 165 1.32 1.72 -6.70
C ALA A 165 2.16 2.43 -7.77
N LYS A 166 3.34 1.87 -8.02
CA LYS A 166 4.16 2.15 -9.19
C LYS A 166 3.88 1.11 -10.26
N THR A 167 3.16 1.51 -11.31
CA THR A 167 2.85 0.65 -12.46
C THR A 167 4.10 0.42 -13.33
N ALA A 168 4.08 -0.62 -14.17
CA ALA A 168 5.15 -0.92 -15.14
C ALA A 168 5.48 0.29 -16.04
N GLN A 169 4.45 1.06 -16.43
CA GLN A 169 4.55 2.30 -17.22
C GLN A 169 4.98 3.53 -16.39
N LYS A 170 5.40 3.33 -15.13
CA LYS A 170 5.79 4.38 -14.16
C LYS A 170 4.66 5.39 -13.83
N HIS A 171 3.41 5.02 -14.05
CA HIS A 171 2.27 5.77 -13.54
C HIS A 171 2.10 5.56 -12.03
N ARG A 172 1.54 6.58 -11.38
CA ARG A 172 1.25 6.59 -9.94
C ARG A 172 -0.25 6.36 -9.77
N ILE A 173 -0.66 5.15 -9.36
CA ILE A 173 -2.07 4.75 -9.22
C ILE A 173 -2.40 4.61 -7.73
N PRO A 174 -3.49 5.20 -7.22
CA PRO A 174 -3.90 5.01 -5.82
C PRO A 174 -4.27 3.56 -5.55
N LEU A 175 -3.95 3.05 -4.35
CA LEU A 175 -4.34 1.71 -3.91
C LEU A 175 -5.80 1.70 -3.48
N THR A 176 -6.73 1.57 -4.44
CA THR A 176 -8.18 1.47 -4.17
C THR A 176 -8.64 0.03 -4.02
N ASP A 177 -8.11 -0.87 -4.84
CA ASP A 177 -8.56 -2.25 -4.96
C ASP A 177 -7.42 -3.24 -4.81
N ASN A 178 -7.71 -4.40 -4.19
CA ASN A 178 -6.74 -5.48 -4.02
C ASN A 178 -6.26 -6.08 -5.34
N SER A 179 -7.04 -5.95 -6.42
CA SER A 179 -6.64 -6.41 -7.77
C SER A 179 -5.33 -5.78 -8.24
N ILE A 180 -5.08 -4.51 -7.91
CA ILE A 180 -3.86 -3.79 -8.28
C ILE A 180 -2.64 -4.44 -7.61
N ILE A 181 -2.79 -4.88 -6.35
CA ILE A 181 -1.75 -5.55 -5.57
C ILE A 181 -1.53 -6.96 -6.11
N GLU A 182 -2.60 -7.72 -6.29
CA GLU A 182 -2.56 -9.11 -6.79
C GLU A 182 -1.90 -9.19 -8.18
N GLU A 183 -2.20 -8.26 -9.09
CA GLU A 183 -1.60 -8.23 -10.43
C GLU A 183 -0.07 -8.06 -10.40
N HIS A 184 0.44 -7.23 -9.48
CA HIS A 184 1.88 -6.90 -9.43
C HIS A 184 2.68 -7.82 -8.49
N LEU A 185 2.08 -8.21 -7.36
CA LEU A 185 2.74 -8.92 -6.27
C LEU A 185 2.15 -10.31 -5.98
N GLY A 186 1.10 -10.73 -6.69
CA GLY A 186 0.47 -12.04 -6.50
C GLY A 186 1.43 -13.21 -6.68
N LYS A 187 2.43 -13.07 -7.55
CA LYS A 187 3.53 -14.06 -7.72
C LYS A 187 4.38 -14.28 -6.46
N TYR A 188 4.36 -13.34 -5.53
CA TYR A 188 5.07 -13.42 -4.24
C TYR A 188 4.15 -13.82 -3.08
N GLY A 189 2.89 -14.18 -3.38
CA GLY A 189 1.89 -14.53 -2.37
C GLY A 189 1.21 -13.33 -1.69
N ILE A 190 1.52 -12.10 -2.13
CA ILE A 190 0.94 -10.86 -1.60
C ILE A 190 -0.30 -10.51 -2.44
N VAL A 191 -1.48 -10.71 -1.88
CA VAL A 191 -2.76 -10.60 -2.62
C VAL A 191 -3.55 -9.37 -2.17
N CYS A 192 -3.44 -8.98 -0.91
CA CYS A 192 -4.24 -7.90 -0.34
C CYS A 192 -3.40 -6.81 0.36
N MET A 193 -4.07 -5.73 0.77
CA MET A 193 -3.44 -4.65 1.54
C MET A 193 -2.84 -5.13 2.88
N GLU A 194 -3.50 -6.05 3.60
CA GLU A 194 -2.97 -6.54 4.88
C GLU A 194 -1.74 -7.43 4.67
N ASP A 195 -1.67 -8.24 3.61
CA ASP A 195 -0.46 -8.98 3.23
C ASP A 195 0.70 -8.00 2.94
N LEU A 196 0.41 -6.89 2.24
CA LEU A 196 1.40 -5.86 1.93
C LEU A 196 1.91 -5.16 3.20
N ILE A 197 1.02 -4.81 4.12
CA ILE A 197 1.38 -4.22 5.41
C ILE A 197 2.24 -5.20 6.22
N HIS A 198 1.85 -6.48 6.25
CA HIS A 198 2.60 -7.51 6.97
C HIS A 198 4.00 -7.70 6.42
N GLU A 199 4.13 -7.83 5.11
CA GLU A 199 5.42 -7.99 4.43
C GLU A 199 6.35 -6.79 4.69
N ILE A 200 5.81 -5.57 4.69
CA ILE A 200 6.57 -4.34 4.99
C ILE A 200 6.98 -4.28 6.46
N TYR A 201 6.04 -4.50 7.39
CA TYR A 201 6.28 -4.36 8.83
C TYR A 201 7.27 -5.41 9.35
N GLN A 202 7.08 -6.68 8.97
CA GLN A 202 7.93 -7.78 9.40
C GLN A 202 9.24 -7.87 8.61
N VAL A 203 9.35 -7.13 7.51
CA VAL A 203 10.51 -7.16 6.60
C VAL A 203 10.71 -8.56 6.03
N GLY A 204 9.65 -9.10 5.42
CA GLY A 204 9.62 -10.44 4.84
C GLY A 204 10.59 -10.64 3.66
N PRO A 205 10.66 -11.86 3.08
CA PRO A 205 11.61 -12.20 2.03
C PRO A 205 11.46 -11.34 0.76
N ASN A 206 10.23 -10.91 0.45
CA ASN A 206 9.86 -10.14 -0.73
C ASN A 206 9.70 -8.63 -0.44
N PHE A 207 10.24 -8.15 0.70
CA PHE A 207 10.22 -6.73 1.08
C PHE A 207 10.72 -5.79 -0.01
N LYS A 208 11.77 -6.18 -0.75
CA LYS A 208 12.35 -5.33 -1.81
C LYS A 208 11.33 -5.08 -2.92
N GLN A 209 10.53 -6.09 -3.26
CA GLN A 209 9.51 -6.04 -4.29
C GLN A 209 8.30 -5.24 -3.79
N ALA A 210 7.85 -5.50 -2.56
CA ALA A 210 6.78 -4.74 -1.91
C ALA A 210 7.12 -3.24 -1.76
N SER A 211 8.32 -2.90 -1.27
CA SER A 211 8.76 -1.51 -1.12
C SER A 211 8.97 -0.80 -2.47
N ASN A 212 9.41 -1.51 -3.51
CA ASN A 212 9.55 -0.94 -4.85
C ASN A 212 8.20 -0.74 -5.56
N PHE A 213 7.23 -1.60 -5.29
CA PHE A 213 5.84 -1.44 -5.74
C PHE A 213 5.21 -0.18 -5.16
N LEU A 214 5.47 0.13 -3.89
CA LEU A 214 5.04 1.39 -3.28
C LEU A 214 5.80 2.58 -3.89
N TRP A 215 5.05 3.54 -4.42
CA TRP A 215 5.56 4.86 -4.78
C TRP A 215 6.00 5.59 -3.50
N PRO A 216 7.09 6.38 -3.51
CA PRO A 216 7.46 7.21 -2.37
C PRO A 216 6.27 8.03 -1.85
N PHE A 217 5.99 7.92 -0.56
CA PHE A 217 4.85 8.58 0.07
C PHE A 217 5.02 10.10 -0.04
N LYS A 218 4.03 10.79 -0.61
CA LYS A 218 4.00 12.25 -0.61
C LYS A 218 3.27 12.72 0.64
N LEU A 219 4.03 13.16 1.63
CA LEU A 219 3.49 13.62 2.93
C LEU A 219 3.21 15.13 2.90
N SER A 220 2.28 15.58 3.75
CA SER A 220 2.07 17.02 3.96
C SER A 220 3.09 17.58 4.95
N ASN A 221 3.14 18.91 5.07
CA ASN A 221 3.87 19.54 6.18
C ASN A 221 3.27 19.07 7.52
N PRO A 222 4.09 18.92 8.58
CA PRO A 222 3.59 18.50 9.88
C PRO A 222 2.62 19.54 10.45
N THR A 223 1.48 19.07 10.93
CA THR A 223 0.53 19.88 11.68
C THR A 223 1.19 20.35 12.98
N GLY A 224 1.17 21.67 13.25
CA GLY A 224 1.94 22.28 14.34
C GLY A 224 3.36 22.71 13.96
N GLY A 225 3.80 22.41 12.73
CA GLY A 225 5.11 22.79 12.22
C GLY A 225 6.25 21.87 12.67
N PHE A 226 7.44 22.17 12.17
CA PHE A 226 8.68 21.56 12.64
C PHE A 226 9.16 22.26 13.92
N HIS A 227 10.11 21.67 14.64
CA HIS A 227 10.77 22.32 15.76
C HIS A 227 11.41 23.65 15.31
N LYS A 228 11.49 24.63 16.23
CA LYS A 228 12.05 25.97 15.95
C LYS A 228 13.43 25.89 15.27
N ARG A 229 14.25 24.90 15.62
CA ARG A 229 15.56 24.62 15.03
C ARG A 229 15.54 23.37 14.13
N LYS A 230 14.61 23.33 13.18
CA LYS A 230 14.39 22.22 12.21
C LYS A 230 15.66 21.57 11.65
N PHE A 231 16.69 22.36 11.34
CA PHE A 231 17.92 21.86 10.71
C PHE A 231 19.04 21.45 11.68
N ARG A 232 18.72 21.29 12.96
CA ARG A 232 19.60 20.63 13.93
C ARG A 232 19.25 19.15 14.07
N HIS A 233 20.18 18.39 14.64
CA HIS A 233 19.92 16.99 14.97
C HIS A 233 18.82 16.89 16.04
N PHE A 234 18.06 15.79 16.05
CA PHE A 234 16.96 15.56 16.98
C PHE A 234 17.37 15.68 18.45
N ILE A 235 18.57 15.18 18.79
CA ILE A 235 19.17 15.26 20.14
C ILE A 235 19.35 16.72 20.60
N GLU A 236 19.58 17.66 19.69
CA GLU A 236 19.75 19.09 19.99
C GLU A 236 18.41 19.87 19.98
N GLY A 237 17.28 19.16 19.95
CA GLY A 237 15.94 19.75 19.80
C GLY A 237 15.62 20.21 18.37
N GLY A 238 16.29 19.62 17.37
CA GLY A 238 15.96 19.80 15.96
C GLY A 238 15.10 18.67 15.39
N ASP A 239 15.11 18.52 14.06
CA ASP A 239 14.32 17.48 13.40
C ASP A 239 15.14 16.50 12.55
N LEU A 240 16.45 16.69 12.38
CA LEU A 240 17.25 15.81 11.54
C LEU A 240 17.74 14.57 12.28
N GLY A 241 18.04 13.52 11.50
CA GLY A 241 18.66 12.30 11.96
C GLY A 241 17.72 11.26 12.56
N ASN A 242 18.30 10.34 13.34
CA ASN A 242 17.57 9.26 13.96
C ASN A 242 16.80 9.77 15.18
N ARG A 243 15.49 9.52 15.18
CA ARG A 243 14.59 9.84 16.30
C ARG A 243 13.84 8.62 16.82
N GLU A 244 14.28 7.42 16.43
CA GLU A 244 13.75 6.14 16.92
C GLU A 244 12.22 6.09 16.84
N GLU A 245 11.52 5.92 17.96
CA GLU A 245 10.06 5.81 18.02
C GLU A 245 9.33 7.16 17.79
N TYR A 246 9.99 8.30 18.02
CA TYR A 246 9.40 9.64 17.83
C TYR A 246 9.10 9.95 16.37
N ILE A 247 9.59 9.13 15.42
CA ILE A 247 9.18 9.22 14.02
C ILE A 247 7.67 9.01 13.86
N ASN A 248 7.05 8.21 14.73
CA ASN A 248 5.63 7.92 14.67
C ASN A 248 4.78 9.17 14.92
N GLN A 249 5.22 10.06 15.82
CA GLN A 249 4.56 11.33 16.05
C GLN A 249 4.66 12.24 14.83
N LEU A 250 5.85 12.33 14.21
CA LEU A 250 6.05 13.12 13.00
C LEU A 250 5.20 12.57 11.84
N ILE A 251 5.17 11.26 11.65
CA ILE A 251 4.33 10.61 10.63
C ILE A 251 2.87 11.00 10.83
N ARG A 252 2.33 10.90 12.05
CA ARG A 252 0.93 11.28 12.34
C ARG A 252 0.64 12.74 12.04
N GLN A 253 1.57 13.65 12.32
CA GLN A 253 1.42 15.08 12.01
C GLN A 253 1.44 15.37 10.50
N MET A 254 2.16 14.55 9.73
CA MET A 254 2.34 14.70 8.28
C MET A 254 1.37 13.82 7.45
N ASN A 255 0.60 12.94 8.10
CA ASN A 255 -0.28 11.98 7.46
C ASN A 255 -1.68 12.52 7.20
#